data_AF-A0A523LGW7-F1
#
_entry.id   AF-A0A523LGW7-F1
#
_cell.length_a   1.000
_cell.length_b   1.000
_cell.length_c   1.000
_cell.angle_alpha   90.00
_cell.angle_beta   90.00
_cell.angle_gamma   90.00
#
_symmetry.space_group_name_H-M   'P 1'
#
loop_
_entity.id
_entity.type
_entity.pdbx_description
1 polymer ?
#
loop_
_entity_poly.entity_id
_entity_poly.type
_entity_poly.pdbx_seq_one_letter_code
_entity_poly.pdbx_strand_id
1 'polypeptide(L)'
;MTNIRNTRIYHRLCMLLIISGAAIGFAACSSSNAPPVTPPAPPPPPAPLTIAGVVTDGPVFGGTLFAFVAADVQAALDSVDPDGDRLAALNAASAIGAVTRDPAEEDQYLLIVPAEFANTVVFFVFDNTDAEDDTFKDTPANLESVVMLGAAGTVHRVNISLQTTLIAQQVRMALDLDGDGTIIDDAAIQTAIDDATANVLSAFATDALGRDLYPMDFDPVVHDDDDEVHEASSALGFLLRAVANVEDASFDEIVAALAADAADGVLDGVIPVSLAPTPEMEALAAAVSDIASAGSDEDISMFAVGPCSSAAVSMMRACAVDVMDDLFEGTAICTDILDAADRADCLVDIGLDAMDTEDECGEVFDARLTLCEALGDAAHEPMYGEAFAANFVDPLEIGNTVPVNPWFPLITGNHWLYLGDGESIEVTVTGETKLIDGISCVVVIDVASEDGEVVEITQDWYAQDLAGNVWYCGEIARNFEIFAGDNPETPELVDIDGSWKSGRNGSEPGILLPFDPQVGDVFRQEVAYGEAEDAVEILSVTADEAAPGGSCAGNCLMTADFTPLEPGVEENKYYVPGIGLIVEINPDTGERVELELFTPGGGP
;
A
#
# COMPACT_ATOMS: atom_id res chain seq x y z
N MET A 1 43.11 -33.12 12.35
CA MET A 1 44.00 -33.17 11.16
C MET A 1 43.93 -31.78 10.54
N THR A 2 44.98 -31.01 10.23
CA THR A 2 46.45 -31.13 10.41
C THR A 2 47.01 -29.69 10.26
N ASN A 3 47.36 -28.95 11.33
CA ASN A 3 48.67 -28.86 12.01
C ASN A 3 49.88 -28.55 11.09
N ILE A 4 50.86 -27.74 11.56
CA ILE A 4 52.18 -27.32 10.97
C ILE A 4 52.18 -25.94 10.26
N ARG A 5 53.09 -24.96 10.51
CA ARG A 5 54.16 -24.77 11.54
C ARG A 5 54.67 -23.30 11.62
N ASN A 6 55.31 -22.96 12.76
CA ASN A 6 56.29 -21.87 12.93
C ASN A 6 57.44 -21.85 11.89
N THR A 7 58.07 -20.67 11.67
CA THR A 7 59.54 -20.44 11.74
C THR A 7 59.84 -18.93 11.98
N ARG A 8 61.07 -18.56 12.40
CA ARG A 8 61.45 -17.22 12.91
C ARG A 8 62.96 -16.92 12.68
N ILE A 9 63.35 -15.63 12.72
CA ILE A 9 64.72 -15.05 12.94
C ILE A 9 65.70 -14.91 11.73
N TYR A 10 66.36 -13.73 11.67
CA TYR A 10 67.75 -13.36 11.26
C TYR A 10 67.81 -12.16 10.24
N HIS A 11 68.35 -10.97 10.59
CA HIS A 11 69.77 -10.49 10.57
C HIS A 11 70.35 -10.27 9.14
N ARG A 12 71.22 -9.26 8.82
CA ARG A 12 71.83 -8.10 9.53
C ARG A 12 72.66 -7.22 8.53
N LEU A 13 72.91 -5.93 8.85
CA LEU A 13 74.02 -5.06 8.34
C LEU A 13 74.05 -4.75 6.81
N CYS A 14 74.69 -3.68 6.27
CA CYS A 14 75.72 -2.71 6.71
C CYS A 14 75.24 -1.24 6.48
N MET A 15 75.76 -0.14 7.08
CA MET A 15 76.99 0.23 7.81
C MET A 15 78.07 1.01 7.01
N LEU A 16 78.16 2.32 7.27
CA LEU A 16 79.37 3.19 7.33
C LEU A 16 78.93 4.55 7.95
N LEU A 17 79.57 5.27 8.89
CA LEU A 17 80.88 5.29 9.58
C LEU A 17 81.91 6.31 9.04
N ILE A 18 81.98 7.51 9.66
CA ILE A 18 83.14 8.43 9.85
C ILE A 18 82.66 9.74 10.56
N ILE A 19 83.37 10.45 11.47
CA ILE A 19 84.39 10.05 12.46
C ILE A 19 84.56 11.15 13.57
N SER A 20 84.97 10.76 14.79
CA SER A 20 85.65 11.49 15.90
C SER A 20 85.43 12.98 16.27
N GLY A 21 85.35 13.26 17.59
CA GLY A 21 85.54 14.63 18.13
C GLY A 21 85.37 14.80 19.66
N ALA A 22 86.17 14.14 20.50
CA ALA A 22 86.08 14.27 21.97
C ALA A 22 87.16 15.21 22.54
N ALA A 23 86.77 16.18 23.38
CA ALA A 23 87.67 17.07 24.11
C ALA A 23 87.20 17.25 25.57
N ILE A 24 88.12 17.13 26.53
CA ILE A 24 87.86 17.31 27.97
C ILE A 24 88.30 18.72 28.38
N GLY A 25 87.38 19.52 28.90
CA GLY A 25 87.62 20.87 29.42
C GLY A 25 87.52 20.93 30.95
N PHE A 26 88.31 21.80 31.58
CA PHE A 26 88.37 21.93 33.03
C PHE A 26 87.15 22.67 33.62
N ALA A 27 86.83 22.33 34.87
CA ALA A 27 85.86 23.08 35.68
C ALA A 27 86.41 24.46 36.08
N ALA A 28 85.53 25.46 36.10
CA ALA A 28 85.74 26.77 36.70
C ALA A 28 84.54 27.13 37.58
N CYS A 29 84.75 27.89 38.64
CA CYS A 29 83.70 28.30 39.58
C CYS A 29 83.27 29.75 39.37
N SER A 30 82.10 30.10 39.91
CA SER A 30 81.37 31.38 39.75
C SER A 30 80.77 31.61 38.34
N SER A 31 79.68 32.36 38.19
CA SER A 31 78.91 33.14 39.19
C SER A 31 77.40 32.85 39.10
N SER A 32 76.67 33.14 40.18
CA SER A 32 75.22 32.96 40.23
C SER A 32 74.48 34.04 39.42
N ASN A 33 73.82 33.63 38.35
CA ASN A 33 72.67 34.32 37.75
C ASN A 33 71.57 33.28 37.53
N ALA A 34 70.36 33.56 38.00
CA ALA A 34 69.21 32.74 37.66
C ALA A 34 68.81 32.98 36.19
N PRO A 35 68.43 31.96 35.43
CA PRO A 35 67.79 32.18 34.13
C PRO A 35 66.45 32.90 34.34
N PRO A 36 66.01 33.77 33.39
CA PRO A 36 64.68 34.33 33.45
C PRO A 36 63.66 33.19 33.36
N VAL A 37 62.69 33.18 34.26
CA VAL A 37 61.54 32.26 34.18
C VAL A 37 60.68 32.73 33.00
N THR A 38 60.79 32.03 31.87
CA THR A 38 59.76 32.10 30.84
C THR A 38 58.44 31.63 31.47
N PRO A 39 57.32 32.36 31.31
CA PRO A 39 56.03 31.82 31.71
C PRO A 39 55.81 30.47 31.00
N PRO A 40 55.05 29.53 31.61
CA PRO A 40 54.63 28.34 30.90
C PRO A 40 53.94 28.76 29.60
N ALA A 41 54.15 28.01 28.52
CA ALA A 41 53.33 28.18 27.33
C ALA A 41 51.85 28.03 27.74
N PRO A 42 50.93 28.83 27.16
CA PRO A 42 49.51 28.60 27.38
C PRO A 42 49.18 27.13 26.99
N PRO A 43 48.20 26.50 27.66
CA PRO A 43 47.73 25.19 27.21
C PRO A 43 47.34 25.30 25.72
N PRO A 44 47.53 24.23 24.92
CA PRO A 44 47.00 24.22 23.56
C PRO A 44 45.49 24.48 23.63
N PRO A 45 44.91 25.19 22.65
CA PRO A 45 43.45 25.32 22.57
C PRO A 45 42.83 23.92 22.52
N PRO A 46 41.65 23.72 23.13
CA PRO A 46 40.94 22.45 23.02
C PRO A 46 40.68 22.13 21.54
N ALA A 47 40.74 20.83 21.20
CA ALA A 47 40.50 20.40 19.82
C ALA A 47 39.02 20.61 19.47
N PRO A 48 38.70 21.07 18.24
CA PRO A 48 37.32 21.14 17.79
C PRO A 48 36.69 19.74 17.73
N LEU A 49 35.37 19.68 17.66
CA LEU A 49 34.64 18.45 17.38
C LEU A 49 34.60 18.23 15.87
N THR A 50 34.58 16.96 15.47
CA THR A 50 34.24 16.56 14.10
C THR A 50 32.84 15.95 14.11
N ILE A 51 31.96 16.47 13.27
CA ILE A 51 30.66 15.87 12.96
C ILE A 51 30.79 15.21 11.60
N ALA A 52 30.26 14.00 11.44
CA ALA A 52 30.21 13.30 10.17
C ALA A 52 28.97 12.41 10.10
N GLY A 53 28.57 12.00 8.91
CA GLY A 53 27.40 11.17 8.64
C GLY A 53 26.96 11.37 7.20
N VAL A 54 25.70 11.02 6.94
CA VAL A 54 25.06 11.07 5.63
C VAL A 54 23.98 12.16 5.58
N VAL A 55 23.66 12.64 4.38
CA VAL A 55 22.44 13.42 4.10
C VAL A 55 21.56 12.59 3.18
N THR A 56 20.31 12.30 3.58
CA THR A 56 19.49 11.33 2.84
C THR A 56 17.97 11.55 2.88
N ASP A 57 17.38 11.36 1.70
CA ASP A 57 15.97 11.15 1.36
C ASP A 57 15.88 9.93 0.40
N GLY A 58 16.92 9.08 0.40
CA GLY A 58 17.64 8.69 -0.83
C GLY A 58 19.02 9.34 -0.86
N PRO A 59 20.00 8.92 -1.67
CA PRO A 59 21.37 9.46 -1.56
C PRO A 59 21.45 10.91 -2.05
N VAL A 60 21.41 11.89 -1.14
CA VAL A 60 21.34 13.31 -1.52
C VAL A 60 22.73 13.84 -1.81
N PHE A 61 23.01 14.22 -3.05
CA PHE A 61 24.28 14.82 -3.45
C PHE A 61 24.19 16.36 -3.47
N GLY A 62 25.23 17.04 -2.97
CA GLY A 62 25.29 18.50 -2.96
C GLY A 62 24.59 19.17 -1.76
N GLY A 63 24.04 20.36 -2.00
CA GLY A 63 23.46 21.24 -0.98
C GLY A 63 24.48 21.82 0.03
N THR A 64 23.98 22.50 1.06
CA THR A 64 24.81 23.07 2.15
C THR A 64 24.25 22.72 3.51
N LEU A 65 25.09 22.20 4.40
CA LEU A 65 24.74 21.92 5.79
C LEU A 65 25.26 23.02 6.73
N PHE A 66 24.38 23.57 7.55
CA PHE A 66 24.67 24.57 8.58
C PHE A 66 24.53 23.96 9.98
N ALA A 67 25.24 24.53 10.97
CA ALA A 67 25.09 24.19 12.38
C ALA A 67 24.78 25.44 13.22
N PHE A 68 23.78 25.34 14.09
CA PHE A 68 23.29 26.41 14.96
C PHE A 68 23.12 25.93 16.40
N VAL A 69 23.25 26.84 17.38
CA VAL A 69 22.75 26.59 18.75
C VAL A 69 21.24 26.86 18.80
N ALA A 70 20.53 26.26 19.75
CA ALA A 70 19.08 26.38 19.87
C ALA A 70 18.56 27.84 19.89
N ALA A 71 19.30 28.76 20.50
CA ALA A 71 18.94 30.18 20.56
C ALA A 71 19.05 30.94 19.21
N ASP A 72 19.81 30.41 18.26
CA ASP A 72 20.00 31.02 16.92
C ASP A 72 19.17 30.30 15.84
N VAL A 73 18.74 29.04 16.03
CA VAL A 73 18.00 28.28 15.00
C VAL A 73 16.60 28.86 14.75
N GLN A 74 15.84 29.17 15.81
CA GLN A 74 14.51 29.76 15.69
C GLN A 74 14.58 31.12 14.97
N ALA A 75 15.52 31.97 15.37
CA ALA A 75 15.73 33.29 14.76
C ALA A 75 16.27 33.24 13.32
N ALA A 76 16.87 32.11 12.89
CA ALA A 76 17.22 31.88 11.50
C ALA A 76 15.98 31.50 10.68
N LEU A 77 15.18 30.54 11.17
CA LEU A 77 14.01 29.99 10.48
C LEU A 77 12.84 30.99 10.41
N ASP A 78 12.52 31.69 11.49
CA ASP A 78 11.50 32.75 11.56
C ASP A 78 11.76 33.92 10.58
N SER A 79 12.97 33.99 10.00
CA SER A 79 13.36 35.00 9.02
C SER A 79 13.17 34.58 7.55
N VAL A 80 12.76 33.33 7.32
CA VAL A 80 12.56 32.72 6.00
C VAL A 80 11.07 32.75 5.64
N ASP A 81 10.77 33.47 4.56
CA ASP A 81 9.51 33.31 3.81
C ASP A 81 9.59 31.96 3.07
N PRO A 82 8.55 31.09 3.00
CA PRO A 82 8.65 29.83 2.24
C PRO A 82 9.05 30.02 0.77
N ASP A 83 8.58 31.11 0.14
CA ASP A 83 8.98 31.58 -1.20
C ASP A 83 10.40 32.22 -1.25
N GLY A 84 11.16 32.14 -0.15
CA GLY A 84 12.36 32.92 0.11
C GLY A 84 13.68 32.22 -0.24
N ASP A 85 14.74 33.03 -0.35
CA ASP A 85 16.12 32.56 -0.49
C ASP A 85 16.63 32.02 0.87
N ARG A 86 16.21 30.80 1.22
CA ARG A 86 16.56 30.07 2.45
C ARG A 86 18.08 30.02 2.64
N LEU A 87 18.82 29.76 1.57
CA LEU A 87 20.28 29.74 1.56
C LEU A 87 20.87 31.10 1.97
N ALA A 88 20.38 32.21 1.42
CA ALA A 88 20.84 33.55 1.81
C ALA A 88 20.46 33.93 3.25
N ALA A 89 19.32 33.47 3.76
CA ALA A 89 18.92 33.67 5.14
C ALA A 89 19.82 32.89 6.13
N LEU A 90 20.04 31.60 5.88
CA LEU A 90 20.95 30.75 6.67
C LEU A 90 22.41 31.26 6.63
N ASN A 91 22.87 31.77 5.48
CA ASN A 91 24.16 32.46 5.35
C ASN A 91 24.25 33.81 6.07
N ALA A 92 23.11 34.45 6.38
CA ALA A 92 23.04 35.70 7.15
C ALA A 92 22.94 35.48 8.67
N ALA A 93 22.57 34.27 9.10
CA ALA A 93 22.43 33.86 10.49
C ALA A 93 23.77 33.54 11.18
N SER A 94 23.75 33.36 12.50
CA SER A 94 24.94 33.15 13.35
C SER A 94 25.48 31.71 13.34
N ALA A 95 25.59 31.07 12.17
CA ALA A 95 26.02 29.67 12.07
C ALA A 95 27.37 29.41 12.76
N ILE A 96 27.42 28.42 13.65
CA ILE A 96 28.63 28.02 14.40
C ILE A 96 29.58 27.12 13.59
N GLY A 97 29.07 26.59 12.47
CA GLY A 97 29.80 25.91 11.41
C GLY A 97 28.91 25.78 10.17
N ALA A 98 29.53 25.63 8.99
CA ALA A 98 28.82 25.28 7.76
C ALA A 98 29.75 24.50 6.82
N VAL A 99 29.17 23.64 5.97
CA VAL A 99 29.86 22.92 4.89
C VAL A 99 28.94 22.84 3.67
N THR A 100 29.34 23.48 2.57
CA THR A 100 28.79 23.19 1.23
C THR A 100 29.44 21.91 0.73
N ARG A 101 28.63 20.95 0.28
CA ARG A 101 29.09 19.63 -0.16
C ARG A 101 29.41 19.68 -1.65
N ASP A 102 30.41 18.92 -2.08
CA ASP A 102 30.69 18.72 -3.51
C ASP A 102 29.80 17.57 -4.01
N PRO A 103 28.97 17.73 -5.05
CA PRO A 103 28.21 16.61 -5.65
C PRO A 103 29.08 15.45 -6.16
N ALA A 104 30.41 15.61 -6.22
CA ALA A 104 31.36 14.54 -6.51
C ALA A 104 31.95 13.85 -5.25
N GLU A 105 31.53 14.21 -4.03
CA GLU A 105 31.93 13.59 -2.75
C GLU A 105 30.75 12.84 -2.06
N GLU A 106 29.82 12.28 -2.87
CA GLU A 106 28.76 11.34 -2.46
C GLU A 106 27.80 11.91 -1.37
N ASP A 107 27.02 11.06 -0.69
CA ASP A 107 26.00 11.38 0.32
C ASP A 107 26.60 11.87 1.66
N GLN A 108 27.88 11.57 1.90
CA GLN A 108 28.55 11.81 3.16
C GLN A 108 28.90 13.30 3.39
N TYR A 109 29.18 13.66 4.64
CA TYR A 109 29.71 14.97 5.01
C TYR A 109 30.71 14.93 6.18
N LEU A 110 31.51 16.00 6.31
CA LEU A 110 32.37 16.24 7.47
C LEU A 110 32.37 17.73 7.83
N LEU A 111 31.84 18.04 9.02
CA LEU A 111 31.73 19.41 9.55
C LEU A 111 32.58 19.57 10.83
N ILE A 112 33.28 20.70 10.96
CA ILE A 112 34.13 21.00 12.12
C ILE A 112 33.44 22.03 13.01
N VAL A 113 33.09 21.65 14.23
CA VAL A 113 32.42 22.53 15.21
C VAL A 113 33.44 23.05 16.25
N PRO A 114 33.45 24.35 16.57
CA PRO A 114 34.36 24.91 17.56
C PRO A 114 34.23 24.26 18.94
N ALA A 115 35.37 24.06 19.60
CA ALA A 115 35.50 23.36 20.88
C ALA A 115 34.77 24.02 22.08
N GLU A 116 34.22 25.21 21.89
CA GLU A 116 33.43 25.94 22.89
C GLU A 116 31.94 25.55 22.92
N PHE A 117 31.45 24.83 21.91
CA PHE A 117 30.10 24.23 21.86
C PHE A 117 30.08 22.75 22.29
N ALA A 118 31.12 22.31 23.01
CA ALA A 118 31.18 20.97 23.59
C ALA A 118 30.28 20.87 24.82
N ASN A 119 29.39 19.86 24.89
CA ASN A 119 28.32 19.73 25.89
C ASN A 119 27.27 20.85 25.78
N THR A 120 26.82 21.12 24.54
CA THR A 120 25.73 22.05 24.18
C THR A 120 24.91 21.43 23.06
N VAL A 121 23.60 21.72 23.01
CA VAL A 121 22.73 21.23 21.91
C VAL A 121 22.98 22.03 20.63
N VAL A 122 23.12 21.31 19.53
CA VAL A 122 23.32 21.87 18.19
C VAL A 122 22.30 21.28 17.22
N PHE A 123 21.62 22.17 16.51
CA PHE A 123 20.80 21.85 15.35
C PHE A 123 21.66 21.87 14.10
N PHE A 124 21.44 20.90 13.22
CA PHE A 124 22.00 20.83 11.88
C PHE A 124 20.86 21.04 10.89
N VAL A 125 21.00 22.02 10.01
CA VAL A 125 19.99 22.39 9.01
C VAL A 125 20.61 22.24 7.64
N PHE A 126 20.04 21.37 6.82
CA PHE A 126 20.38 21.23 5.41
C PHE A 126 19.59 22.25 4.58
N ASP A 127 20.22 22.68 3.50
CA ASP A 127 19.65 23.55 2.48
C ASP A 127 19.82 22.88 1.12
N ASN A 128 18.68 22.68 0.44
CA ASN A 128 18.56 21.90 -0.78
C ASN A 128 18.82 22.69 -2.09
N THR A 129 19.19 23.98 -2.02
CA THR A 129 19.24 24.89 -3.20
C THR A 129 20.13 24.40 -4.35
N ASP A 130 21.19 23.65 -4.05
CA ASP A 130 22.10 23.01 -5.02
C ASP A 130 22.20 21.49 -4.74
N ALA A 131 21.08 20.82 -4.46
CA ALA A 131 21.00 19.38 -4.15
C ALA A 131 20.18 18.58 -5.19
N GLU A 132 20.55 17.30 -5.38
CA GLU A 132 19.82 16.30 -6.19
C GLU A 132 19.73 15.00 -5.36
N ASP A 133 18.56 14.36 -5.30
CA ASP A 133 18.44 13.01 -4.74
C ASP A 133 18.82 11.93 -5.78
N ASP A 134 19.69 10.97 -5.44
CA ASP A 134 20.15 9.96 -6.40
C ASP A 134 19.11 8.88 -6.72
N THR A 135 18.18 8.61 -5.81
CA THR A 135 17.07 7.65 -5.99
C THR A 135 15.96 8.25 -6.84
N PHE A 136 15.44 9.42 -6.45
CA PHE A 136 14.21 9.99 -7.00
C PHE A 136 14.45 11.00 -8.13
N LYS A 137 15.66 11.53 -8.28
CA LYS A 137 16.05 12.50 -9.33
C LYS A 137 15.29 13.83 -9.29
N ASP A 138 14.88 14.22 -8.08
CA ASP A 138 14.26 15.50 -7.76
C ASP A 138 15.14 16.33 -6.79
N THR A 139 14.58 17.46 -6.34
CA THR A 139 15.14 18.25 -5.25
C THR A 139 14.57 17.70 -3.93
N PRO A 140 15.39 17.16 -3.01
CA PRO A 140 14.91 16.61 -1.75
C PRO A 140 14.40 17.70 -0.79
N ALA A 141 13.65 17.31 0.22
CA ALA A 141 13.13 18.21 1.26
C ALA A 141 14.24 18.95 2.05
N ASN A 142 13.88 20.00 2.81
CA ASN A 142 14.84 20.62 3.72
C ASN A 142 15.02 19.77 5.00
N LEU A 143 16.07 18.95 4.99
CA LEU A 143 16.36 18.00 6.08
C LEU A 143 17.04 18.66 7.29
N GLU A 144 16.76 18.14 8.48
CA GLU A 144 17.29 18.65 9.75
C GLU A 144 17.67 17.52 10.72
N SER A 145 18.47 17.83 11.74
CA SER A 145 18.85 16.91 12.81
C SER A 145 19.27 17.70 14.04
N VAL A 146 19.12 17.14 15.25
CA VAL A 146 19.44 17.82 16.51
C VAL A 146 20.12 16.88 17.49
N VAL A 147 21.22 17.31 18.11
CA VAL A 147 21.96 16.47 19.06
C VAL A 147 22.68 17.30 20.14
N MET A 148 22.84 16.71 21.32
CA MET A 148 23.75 17.19 22.35
C MET A 148 25.19 16.81 22.01
N LEU A 149 26.05 17.81 21.74
CA LEU A 149 27.44 17.56 21.42
C LEU A 149 28.25 17.07 22.62
N GLY A 150 29.21 16.18 22.37
CA GLY A 150 30.05 15.60 23.41
C GLY A 150 31.25 16.46 23.82
N ALA A 151 32.30 15.81 24.32
CA ALA A 151 33.50 16.48 24.79
C ALA A 151 34.41 16.95 23.63
N ALA A 152 34.96 18.17 23.73
CA ALA A 152 35.85 18.74 22.73
C ALA A 152 36.96 17.78 22.26
N GLY A 153 37.02 17.52 20.94
CA GLY A 153 37.94 16.57 20.33
C GLY A 153 37.39 15.16 20.08
N THR A 154 36.10 14.91 20.28
CA THR A 154 35.40 13.72 19.77
C THR A 154 35.07 13.81 18.29
N VAL A 155 34.79 12.65 17.69
CA VAL A 155 33.98 12.54 16.47
C VAL A 155 32.56 12.17 16.90
N HIS A 156 31.55 12.81 16.31
CA HIS A 156 30.15 12.45 16.44
C HIS A 156 29.63 11.97 15.09
N ARG A 157 28.90 10.84 15.08
CA ARG A 157 28.03 10.50 13.96
C ARG A 157 26.70 11.24 14.15
N VAL A 158 26.23 11.89 13.12
CA VAL A 158 24.92 12.56 13.03
C VAL A 158 24.43 12.29 11.62
N ASN A 159 23.34 11.54 11.48
CA ASN A 159 22.65 11.39 10.21
C ASN A 159 21.73 12.61 10.00
N ILE A 160 21.54 13.01 8.75
CA ILE A 160 20.56 14.03 8.34
C ILE A 160 19.56 13.30 7.41
N SER A 161 18.52 12.71 7.99
CA SER A 161 17.48 11.96 7.26
C SER A 161 16.08 12.51 7.52
N LEU A 162 15.07 11.96 6.86
CA LEU A 162 13.68 12.32 7.18
C LEU A 162 13.32 12.01 8.64
N GLN A 163 13.74 10.86 9.19
CA GLN A 163 13.49 10.53 10.60
C GLN A 163 14.15 11.56 11.55
N THR A 164 15.40 11.98 11.28
CA THR A 164 16.04 13.01 12.11
C THR A 164 15.38 14.39 11.93
N THR A 165 14.77 14.63 10.78
CA THR A 165 14.00 15.84 10.48
C THR A 165 12.71 15.87 11.29
N LEU A 166 11.93 14.78 11.34
CA LEU A 166 10.73 14.67 12.19
C LEU A 166 11.07 14.88 13.68
N ILE A 167 12.18 14.30 14.16
CA ILE A 167 12.68 14.52 15.52
C ILE A 167 13.05 15.99 15.74
N ALA A 168 13.79 16.62 14.81
CA ALA A 168 14.15 18.02 14.90
C ALA A 168 12.91 18.93 14.92
N GLN A 169 11.90 18.66 14.08
CA GLN A 169 10.61 19.36 14.04
C GLN A 169 9.90 19.32 15.40
N GLN A 170 9.72 18.14 16.00
CA GLN A 170 9.12 17.99 17.33
C GLN A 170 9.92 18.73 18.42
N VAL A 171 11.26 18.66 18.37
CA VAL A 171 12.12 19.39 19.31
C VAL A 171 11.98 20.91 19.14
N ARG A 172 11.77 21.43 17.91
CA ARG A 172 11.47 22.85 17.67
C ARG A 172 10.14 23.26 18.33
N MET A 173 9.08 22.45 18.18
CA MET A 173 7.80 22.68 18.86
C MET A 173 7.98 22.74 20.40
N ALA A 174 8.92 21.96 20.94
CA ALA A 174 9.24 21.93 22.36
C ALA A 174 10.10 23.12 22.87
N LEU A 175 10.73 23.93 22.00
CA LEU A 175 11.69 24.96 22.43
C LEU A 175 11.07 26.11 23.23
N ASP A 176 9.90 26.60 22.83
CA ASP A 176 9.20 27.77 23.40
C ASP A 176 7.70 27.49 23.60
N LEU A 177 7.39 26.41 24.34
CA LEU A 177 6.03 25.85 24.51
C LEU A 177 4.98 26.81 25.11
N ASP A 178 5.37 27.94 25.72
CA ASP A 178 4.42 28.98 26.16
C ASP A 178 4.46 30.28 25.34
N GLY A 179 5.26 30.33 24.26
CA GLY A 179 5.32 31.44 23.30
C GLY A 179 5.78 32.77 23.92
N ASP A 180 6.60 32.69 24.97
CA ASP A 180 7.13 33.82 25.74
C ASP A 180 8.38 34.43 25.07
N GLY A 181 9.04 33.66 24.20
CA GLY A 181 10.32 34.01 23.56
C GLY A 181 11.54 33.56 24.38
N THR A 182 11.35 32.69 25.39
CA THR A 182 12.42 32.19 26.28
C THR A 182 12.61 30.69 26.08
N ILE A 183 13.51 30.34 25.16
CA ILE A 183 13.86 28.95 24.87
C ILE A 183 14.38 28.22 26.13
N ILE A 184 13.92 26.98 26.30
CA ILE A 184 14.29 26.06 27.40
C ILE A 184 15.80 25.74 27.45
N ASP A 185 16.30 25.23 28.58
CA ASP A 185 17.74 24.94 28.75
C ASP A 185 18.19 23.61 28.12
N ASP A 186 19.49 23.48 27.82
CA ASP A 186 20.10 22.30 27.17
C ASP A 186 19.69 20.93 27.77
N ALA A 187 19.36 20.86 29.07
CA ALA A 187 18.94 19.62 29.72
C ALA A 187 17.45 19.32 29.48
N ALA A 188 16.62 20.35 29.39
CA ALA A 188 15.24 20.23 28.92
C ALA A 188 15.20 19.92 27.41
N ILE A 189 16.08 20.54 26.59
CA ILE A 189 16.18 20.21 25.16
C ILE A 189 16.64 18.76 24.97
N GLN A 190 17.62 18.25 25.73
CA GLN A 190 17.98 16.82 25.70
C GLN A 190 16.78 15.92 26.03
N THR A 191 15.93 16.33 26.98
CA THR A 191 14.72 15.56 27.32
C THR A 191 13.74 15.55 26.13
N ALA A 192 13.54 16.69 25.46
CA ALA A 192 12.74 16.76 24.24
C ALA A 192 13.33 15.93 23.08
N ILE A 193 14.65 15.85 22.94
CA ILE A 193 15.31 14.97 21.96
C ILE A 193 15.05 13.50 22.30
N ASP A 194 15.22 13.11 23.58
CA ASP A 194 14.99 11.74 24.04
C ASP A 194 13.51 11.31 23.82
N ASP A 195 12.56 12.20 24.17
CA ASP A 195 11.12 11.98 24.00
C ASP A 195 10.72 11.94 22.52
N ALA A 196 11.13 12.91 21.69
CA ALA A 196 10.81 12.94 20.26
C ALA A 196 11.43 11.77 19.49
N THR A 197 12.64 11.34 19.87
CA THR A 197 13.26 10.12 19.31
C THR A 197 12.42 8.88 19.62
N ALA A 198 11.93 8.76 20.86
CA ALA A 198 11.06 7.64 21.24
C ALA A 198 9.71 7.67 20.51
N ASN A 199 9.15 8.86 20.29
CA ASN A 199 7.88 9.03 19.57
C ASN A 199 8.02 8.67 18.08
N VAL A 200 8.99 9.24 17.35
CA VAL A 200 9.20 8.95 15.93
C VAL A 200 9.58 7.48 15.71
N LEU A 201 10.41 6.88 16.56
CA LEU A 201 10.72 5.45 16.49
C LEU A 201 9.54 4.54 16.89
N SER A 202 8.52 5.06 17.56
CA SER A 202 7.26 4.35 17.86
C SER A 202 6.28 4.43 16.68
N ALA A 203 6.07 5.63 16.13
CA ALA A 203 5.17 5.87 15.00
C ALA A 203 5.58 5.08 13.74
N PHE A 204 6.88 4.91 13.51
CA PHE A 204 7.43 4.10 12.40
C PHE A 204 8.02 2.75 12.88
N ALA A 205 7.54 2.19 13.99
CA ALA A 205 8.02 0.89 14.48
C ALA A 205 7.50 -0.29 13.62
N THR A 206 6.23 -0.22 13.22
CA THR A 206 5.53 -1.25 12.46
C THR A 206 4.74 -0.63 11.32
N ASP A 207 4.48 -1.41 10.29
CA ASP A 207 3.52 -1.03 9.25
C ASP A 207 2.07 -1.23 9.72
N ALA A 208 1.14 -0.77 8.88
CA ALA A 208 -0.28 -1.08 8.85
C ALA A 208 -0.66 -2.49 9.38
N LEU A 209 0.09 -3.53 8.97
CA LEU A 209 -0.22 -4.92 9.28
C LEU A 209 0.46 -5.41 10.58
N GLY A 210 1.03 -4.50 11.37
CA GLY A 210 1.72 -4.79 12.63
C GLY A 210 3.03 -5.55 12.44
N ARG A 211 3.66 -5.45 11.26
CA ARG A 211 4.95 -6.08 10.95
C ARG A 211 6.08 -5.08 11.25
N ASP A 212 7.13 -5.51 11.94
CA ASP A 212 8.30 -4.67 12.25
C ASP A 212 8.87 -4.06 10.95
N LEU A 213 8.85 -2.72 10.81
CA LEU A 213 9.40 -2.02 9.64
C LEU A 213 10.92 -2.11 9.58
N TYR A 214 11.56 -2.22 10.74
CA TYR A 214 13.01 -2.24 10.89
C TYR A 214 13.52 -3.56 11.47
N PRO A 215 14.69 -4.06 11.04
CA PRO A 215 15.32 -5.22 11.66
C PRO A 215 15.58 -5.01 13.16
N MET A 216 15.48 -6.09 13.96
CA MET A 216 15.91 -6.04 15.37
C MET A 216 17.37 -5.54 15.49
N ASP A 217 17.56 -4.58 16.39
CA ASP A 217 18.81 -3.83 16.65
C ASP A 217 19.18 -2.72 15.62
N PHE A 218 18.33 -2.38 14.63
CA PHE A 218 18.47 -1.17 13.78
C PHE A 218 17.90 0.10 14.45
N ASP A 219 18.45 1.27 14.11
CA ASP A 219 18.01 2.60 14.57
C ASP A 219 18.35 3.67 13.50
N PRO A 220 17.38 4.16 12.69
CA PRO A 220 17.65 5.06 11.57
C PRO A 220 18.31 6.39 11.98
N VAL A 221 18.16 6.81 13.24
CA VAL A 221 18.68 8.10 13.75
C VAL A 221 20.20 8.06 13.90
N VAL A 222 20.77 6.91 14.25
CA VAL A 222 22.19 6.79 14.63
C VAL A 222 22.95 5.60 14.02
N HIS A 223 22.32 4.76 13.18
CA HIS A 223 22.99 3.60 12.58
C HIS A 223 24.25 3.98 11.80
N ASP A 224 25.27 3.10 11.81
CA ASP A 224 26.59 3.36 11.24
C ASP A 224 26.88 2.68 9.89
N ASP A 225 25.97 1.82 9.41
CA ASP A 225 25.90 1.43 7.99
C ASP A 225 25.07 2.46 7.22
N ASP A 226 25.64 3.00 6.14
CA ASP A 226 25.04 4.08 5.35
C ASP A 226 23.91 3.54 4.47
N ASP A 227 24.04 2.34 3.89
CA ASP A 227 23.06 1.76 2.95
C ASP A 227 21.69 1.54 3.64
N GLU A 228 21.68 1.06 4.88
CA GLU A 228 20.45 0.78 5.64
C GLU A 228 19.72 2.08 6.07
N VAL A 229 20.44 3.18 6.27
CA VAL A 229 19.84 4.50 6.56
C VAL A 229 19.21 5.11 5.30
N HIS A 230 19.80 4.88 4.13
CA HIS A 230 19.19 5.26 2.85
C HIS A 230 17.88 4.50 2.59
N GLU A 231 17.85 3.17 2.76
CA GLU A 231 16.64 2.36 2.59
C GLU A 231 15.52 2.82 3.53
N ALA A 232 15.85 3.05 4.81
CA ALA A 232 14.91 3.60 5.79
C ALA A 232 14.37 5.00 5.43
N SER A 233 15.22 5.89 4.89
CA SER A 233 14.77 7.25 4.53
C SER A 233 14.00 7.29 3.21
N SER A 234 14.37 6.51 2.18
CA SER A 234 13.65 6.49 0.90
C SER A 234 12.25 5.90 0.99
N ALA A 235 11.98 4.97 1.92
CA ALA A 235 10.62 4.49 2.17
C ALA A 235 9.69 5.63 2.64
N LEU A 236 10.19 6.46 3.55
CA LEU A 236 9.48 7.65 4.04
C LEU A 236 9.44 8.77 2.97
N GLY A 237 10.50 8.89 2.16
CA GLY A 237 10.58 9.81 1.03
C GLY A 237 9.58 9.49 -0.09
N PHE A 238 9.26 8.21 -0.31
CA PHE A 238 8.21 7.79 -1.24
C PHE A 238 6.81 8.17 -0.71
N LEU A 239 6.51 7.92 0.57
CA LEU A 239 5.25 8.33 1.20
C LEU A 239 4.99 9.84 1.08
N LEU A 240 6.01 10.67 1.35
CA LEU A 240 5.91 12.13 1.18
C LEU A 240 5.68 12.54 -0.28
N ARG A 241 6.23 11.79 -1.25
CA ARG A 241 6.04 12.02 -2.69
C ARG A 241 4.67 11.59 -3.19
N ALA A 242 4.07 10.55 -2.60
CA ALA A 242 2.67 10.20 -2.87
C ALA A 242 1.74 11.36 -2.46
N VAL A 243 1.80 11.77 -1.19
CA VAL A 243 0.96 12.84 -0.64
C VAL A 243 1.17 14.18 -1.36
N ALA A 244 2.42 14.55 -1.69
CA ALA A 244 2.71 15.82 -2.39
C ALA A 244 2.06 15.92 -3.78
N ASN A 245 1.89 14.80 -4.49
CA ASN A 245 1.23 14.80 -5.80
C ASN A 245 -0.30 14.84 -5.68
N VAL A 246 -0.88 14.28 -4.62
CA VAL A 246 -2.34 14.26 -4.37
C VAL A 246 -2.83 15.61 -3.83
N GLU A 247 -2.12 16.18 -2.85
CA GLU A 247 -2.57 17.36 -2.09
C GLU A 247 -2.13 18.73 -2.66
N ASP A 248 -1.36 18.77 -3.77
CA ASP A 248 -0.68 19.98 -4.31
C ASP A 248 0.17 20.72 -3.23
N ALA A 249 0.71 19.96 -2.28
CA ALA A 249 1.38 20.46 -1.07
C ALA A 249 2.92 20.29 -1.12
N SER A 250 3.67 21.17 -0.46
CA SER A 250 5.13 21.07 -0.46
C SER A 250 5.66 20.06 0.57
N PHE A 251 6.82 19.45 0.28
CA PHE A 251 7.46 18.51 1.21
C PHE A 251 7.70 19.10 2.61
N ASP A 252 8.07 20.38 2.71
CA ASP A 252 8.33 21.03 4.00
C ASP A 252 7.03 21.18 4.84
N GLU A 253 5.85 21.27 4.21
CA GLU A 253 4.53 21.29 4.87
C GLU A 253 4.09 19.89 5.31
N ILE A 254 4.22 18.88 4.44
CA ILE A 254 3.86 17.49 4.75
C ILE A 254 4.78 16.94 5.86
N VAL A 255 6.09 17.23 5.81
CA VAL A 255 7.04 16.88 6.89
C VAL A 255 6.68 17.58 8.21
N ALA A 256 6.12 18.79 8.17
CA ALA A 256 5.67 19.49 9.39
C ALA A 256 4.37 18.90 9.97
N ALA A 257 3.40 18.53 9.13
CA ALA A 257 2.19 17.82 9.53
C ALA A 257 2.53 16.44 10.12
N LEU A 258 3.32 15.64 9.40
CA LEU A 258 3.77 14.30 9.80
C LEU A 258 4.58 14.31 11.11
N ALA A 259 5.42 15.33 11.31
CA ALA A 259 6.15 15.47 12.57
C ALA A 259 5.24 15.83 13.75
N ALA A 260 4.16 16.56 13.50
CA ALA A 260 3.17 16.92 14.50
C ALA A 260 2.22 15.75 14.81
N ASP A 261 1.93 14.89 13.84
CA ASP A 261 1.13 13.67 14.02
C ASP A 261 1.87 12.66 14.89
N ALA A 262 3.10 12.31 14.49
CA ALA A 262 4.00 11.41 15.19
C ALA A 262 4.48 11.91 16.58
N ALA A 263 3.87 12.96 17.14
CA ALA A 263 4.30 13.65 18.36
C ALA A 263 3.81 13.03 19.68
N ASP A 264 2.95 12.01 19.64
CA ASP A 264 2.64 11.17 20.82
C ASP A 264 3.09 9.71 20.69
N GLY A 265 3.64 9.33 19.53
CA GLY A 265 4.19 8.00 19.24
C GLY A 265 3.29 7.08 18.41
N VAL A 266 2.17 7.60 17.89
CA VAL A 266 1.30 6.95 16.90
C VAL A 266 1.40 7.67 15.56
N LEU A 267 0.95 7.04 14.47
CA LEU A 267 0.67 7.68 13.18
C LEU A 267 -0.79 7.34 12.87
N ASP A 268 -1.70 8.29 13.11
CA ASP A 268 -3.16 8.09 12.97
C ASP A 268 -3.91 9.31 12.39
N GLY A 269 -3.19 10.35 11.97
CA GLY A 269 -3.76 11.58 11.41
C GLY A 269 -4.32 12.55 12.46
N VAL A 270 -4.30 12.22 13.75
CA VAL A 270 -4.90 13.00 14.84
C VAL A 270 -3.85 13.79 15.63
N ILE A 271 -3.24 14.80 14.97
CA ILE A 271 -2.26 15.73 15.59
C ILE A 271 -2.69 16.16 17.02
N PRO A 272 -1.88 15.90 18.07
CA PRO A 272 -2.24 16.19 19.44
C PRO A 272 -2.62 17.66 19.70
N VAL A 273 -3.84 17.88 20.21
CA VAL A 273 -4.45 19.21 20.45
C VAL A 273 -3.62 20.18 21.31
N SER A 274 -2.58 19.71 21.99
CA SER A 274 -1.57 20.53 22.67
C SER A 274 -0.67 21.35 21.72
N LEU A 275 -0.50 20.90 20.47
CA LEU A 275 0.27 21.58 19.43
C LEU A 275 -0.54 22.68 18.71
N ALA A 276 -1.87 22.68 18.89
CA ALA A 276 -2.81 23.62 18.26
C ALA A 276 -2.65 23.73 16.73
N PRO A 277 -2.82 22.60 15.99
CA PRO A 277 -2.62 22.54 14.53
C PRO A 277 -3.54 23.47 13.75
N THR A 278 -3.19 23.71 12.49
CA THR A 278 -4.09 24.33 11.50
C THR A 278 -4.94 23.24 10.81
N PRO A 279 -6.13 23.55 10.28
CA PRO A 279 -6.94 22.59 9.52
C PRO A 279 -6.23 22.01 8.27
N GLU A 280 -5.21 22.72 7.79
CA GLU A 280 -4.35 22.37 6.67
C GLU A 280 -3.31 21.31 7.10
N MET A 281 -2.72 21.47 8.29
CA MET A 281 -1.91 20.40 8.91
C MET A 281 -2.75 19.18 9.32
N GLU A 282 -3.98 19.38 9.82
CA GLU A 282 -4.92 18.30 10.15
C GLU A 282 -5.27 17.48 8.89
N ALA A 283 -5.50 18.13 7.74
CA ALA A 283 -5.74 17.45 6.46
C ALA A 283 -4.51 16.68 5.95
N LEU A 284 -3.32 17.31 5.93
CA LEU A 284 -2.09 16.65 5.49
C LEU A 284 -1.67 15.49 6.41
N ALA A 285 -1.97 15.55 7.71
CA ALA A 285 -1.73 14.43 8.62
C ALA A 285 -2.65 13.24 8.33
N ALA A 286 -3.93 13.49 8.06
CA ALA A 286 -4.87 12.46 7.59
C ALA A 286 -4.35 11.81 6.29
N ALA A 287 -4.12 12.59 5.23
CA ALA A 287 -3.67 12.06 3.94
C ALA A 287 -2.35 11.23 4.02
N VAL A 288 -1.42 11.58 4.92
CA VAL A 288 -0.23 10.74 5.18
C VAL A 288 -0.60 9.46 5.93
N SER A 289 -1.47 9.54 6.93
CA SER A 289 -1.96 8.38 7.69
C SER A 289 -2.75 7.40 6.83
N ASP A 290 -3.63 7.89 5.97
CA ASP A 290 -4.50 7.08 5.11
C ASP A 290 -3.65 6.25 4.14
N ILE A 291 -2.68 6.88 3.45
CA ILE A 291 -1.72 6.17 2.58
C ILE A 291 -0.78 5.24 3.39
N ALA A 292 -0.40 5.59 4.61
CA ALA A 292 0.47 4.75 5.46
C ALA A 292 -0.25 3.57 6.13
N SER A 293 -1.57 3.65 6.29
CA SER A 293 -2.44 2.67 6.95
C SER A 293 -3.41 1.94 6.00
N ALA A 294 -3.24 2.14 4.69
CA ALA A 294 -3.90 1.40 3.61
C ALA A 294 -3.94 -0.12 3.92
N GLY A 295 -5.16 -0.65 4.10
CA GLY A 295 -5.39 -2.05 4.48
C GLY A 295 -5.31 -2.38 5.98
N SER A 296 -5.37 -1.39 6.89
CA SER A 296 -5.31 -1.62 8.35
C SER A 296 -6.25 -0.82 9.24
N ASP A 297 -7.51 -0.67 8.85
CA ASP A 297 -8.54 -0.14 9.75
C ASP A 297 -8.81 -1.11 10.96
N GLU A 298 -8.70 -0.59 12.19
CA GLU A 298 -9.00 -1.33 13.44
C GLU A 298 -10.50 -1.43 13.75
N ASP A 299 -11.32 -0.46 13.34
CA ASP A 299 -12.77 -0.47 13.52
C ASP A 299 -13.43 -1.54 12.61
N ILE A 300 -13.05 -1.68 11.33
CA ILE A 300 -13.53 -2.81 10.51
C ILE A 300 -13.08 -4.16 11.10
N SER A 301 -11.92 -4.18 11.78
CA SER A 301 -11.40 -5.40 12.40
C SER A 301 -12.29 -5.92 13.53
N MET A 302 -13.23 -5.11 14.06
CA MET A 302 -14.23 -5.55 15.01
C MET A 302 -15.28 -6.50 14.42
N PHE A 303 -15.49 -6.49 13.10
CA PHE A 303 -16.49 -7.32 12.42
C PHE A 303 -16.01 -8.76 12.19
N ALA A 304 -14.71 -9.06 12.26
CA ALA A 304 -14.14 -10.39 12.05
C ALA A 304 -14.46 -11.38 13.20
N VAL A 305 -15.72 -11.79 13.29
CA VAL A 305 -16.29 -12.60 14.40
C VAL A 305 -16.39 -14.08 14.03
N GLY A 306 -16.73 -14.37 12.77
CA GLY A 306 -16.85 -15.70 12.19
C GLY A 306 -16.17 -15.79 10.82
N PRO A 307 -16.14 -16.97 10.18
CA PRO A 307 -15.36 -17.16 8.96
C PRO A 307 -15.79 -16.30 7.76
N CYS A 308 -17.08 -15.96 7.66
CA CYS A 308 -17.58 -15.15 6.54
C CYS A 308 -17.19 -13.68 6.74
N SER A 309 -17.49 -13.12 7.91
CA SER A 309 -17.14 -11.74 8.26
C SER A 309 -15.63 -11.50 8.30
N SER A 310 -14.85 -12.51 8.72
CA SER A 310 -13.38 -12.45 8.65
C SER A 310 -12.85 -12.41 7.21
N ALA A 311 -13.52 -13.07 6.27
CA ALA A 311 -13.17 -12.99 4.85
C ALA A 311 -13.53 -11.60 4.28
N ALA A 312 -14.72 -11.07 4.60
CA ALA A 312 -15.12 -9.72 4.22
C ALA A 312 -14.13 -8.64 4.69
N VAL A 313 -13.69 -8.69 5.96
CA VAL A 313 -12.65 -7.79 6.50
C VAL A 313 -11.32 -7.99 5.78
N SER A 314 -10.97 -9.22 5.40
CA SER A 314 -9.74 -9.48 4.64
C SER A 314 -9.79 -8.91 3.22
N MET A 315 -10.96 -8.88 2.59
CA MET A 315 -11.15 -8.30 1.25
C MET A 315 -11.27 -6.78 1.26
N MET A 316 -11.87 -6.16 2.29
CA MET A 316 -11.81 -4.70 2.47
C MET A 316 -10.36 -4.22 2.59
N ARG A 317 -9.53 -4.97 3.34
CA ARG A 317 -8.10 -4.71 3.47
C ARG A 317 -7.28 -4.97 2.21
N ALA A 318 -7.78 -5.80 1.28
CA ALA A 318 -7.18 -5.96 -0.05
C ALA A 318 -7.54 -4.75 -0.92
N CYS A 319 -8.84 -4.43 -1.02
CA CYS A 319 -9.37 -3.30 -1.77
C CYS A 319 -8.64 -1.98 -1.45
N ALA A 320 -8.43 -1.66 -0.17
CA ALA A 320 -7.67 -0.47 0.26
C ALA A 320 -6.15 -0.50 -0.08
N VAL A 321 -5.58 -1.65 -0.43
CA VAL A 321 -4.21 -1.78 -0.98
C VAL A 321 -4.23 -1.72 -2.50
N ASP A 322 -5.27 -2.28 -3.13
CA ASP A 322 -5.46 -2.27 -4.58
C ASP A 322 -5.71 -0.82 -5.08
N VAL A 323 -6.52 -0.02 -4.37
CA VAL A 323 -6.67 1.45 -4.57
C VAL A 323 -5.31 2.17 -4.57
N MET A 324 -4.37 1.75 -3.73
CA MET A 324 -3.03 2.35 -3.70
C MET A 324 -2.14 1.89 -4.86
N ASP A 325 -2.30 0.64 -5.34
CA ASP A 325 -1.57 0.13 -6.51
C ASP A 325 -2.04 0.86 -7.78
N ASP A 326 -3.36 1.01 -7.96
CA ASP A 326 -3.98 1.76 -9.07
C ASP A 326 -3.62 3.26 -9.04
N LEU A 327 -3.66 3.89 -7.86
CA LEU A 327 -3.19 5.28 -7.68
C LEU A 327 -1.72 5.44 -8.10
N PHE A 328 -0.85 4.46 -7.83
CA PHE A 328 0.56 4.51 -8.23
C PHE A 328 0.78 4.20 -9.72
N GLU A 329 0.07 3.22 -10.31
CA GLU A 329 0.11 2.95 -11.75
C GLU A 329 -0.42 4.17 -12.54
N GLY A 330 -1.55 4.74 -12.13
CA GLY A 330 -2.15 5.95 -12.69
C GLY A 330 -1.22 7.18 -12.57
N THR A 331 -0.64 7.41 -11.39
CA THR A 331 0.34 8.49 -11.18
C THR A 331 1.56 8.32 -12.09
N ALA A 332 2.06 7.09 -12.28
CA ALA A 332 3.17 6.81 -13.18
C ALA A 332 2.81 7.08 -14.66
N ILE A 333 1.59 6.73 -15.08
CA ILE A 333 1.06 7.02 -16.43
C ILE A 333 0.96 8.54 -16.65
N CYS A 334 0.34 9.27 -15.72
CA CYS A 334 0.24 10.74 -15.81
C CYS A 334 1.64 11.40 -15.84
N THR A 335 2.61 10.87 -15.09
CA THR A 335 3.95 11.46 -14.99
C THR A 335 4.73 11.48 -16.32
N ASP A 336 4.53 10.52 -17.24
CA ASP A 336 5.16 10.52 -18.57
C ASP A 336 4.47 11.47 -19.58
N ILE A 337 3.35 12.10 -19.22
CA ILE A 337 2.66 13.08 -20.08
C ILE A 337 3.51 14.35 -20.24
N LEU A 338 3.85 14.68 -21.50
CA LEU A 338 4.77 15.77 -21.84
C LEU A 338 4.20 17.19 -21.68
N ASP A 339 2.89 17.39 -21.86
CA ASP A 339 2.28 18.71 -21.60
C ASP A 339 1.97 18.86 -20.11
N ALA A 340 2.15 20.08 -19.59
CA ALA A 340 1.97 20.36 -18.17
C ALA A 340 0.51 20.65 -17.79
N ALA A 341 -0.37 20.96 -18.75
CA ALA A 341 -1.80 21.02 -18.52
C ALA A 341 -2.39 19.60 -18.53
N ASP A 342 -2.18 18.86 -19.63
CA ASP A 342 -2.68 17.48 -19.80
C ASP A 342 -2.24 16.55 -18.64
N ARG A 343 -1.02 16.73 -18.09
CA ARG A 343 -0.57 15.99 -16.90
C ARG A 343 -1.27 16.41 -15.61
N ALA A 344 -1.54 17.69 -15.41
CA ALA A 344 -2.19 18.18 -14.20
C ALA A 344 -3.67 17.77 -14.16
N ASP A 345 -4.36 17.85 -15.31
CA ASP A 345 -5.72 17.33 -15.44
C ASP A 345 -5.75 15.80 -15.16
N CYS A 346 -4.80 15.03 -15.72
CA CYS A 346 -4.66 13.58 -15.47
C CYS A 346 -4.45 13.22 -13.98
N LEU A 347 -3.58 13.94 -13.26
CA LEU A 347 -3.34 13.68 -11.83
C LEU A 347 -4.57 14.00 -10.96
N VAL A 348 -5.39 14.98 -11.36
CA VAL A 348 -6.68 15.26 -10.70
C VAL A 348 -7.70 14.16 -10.99
N ASP A 349 -7.78 13.67 -12.22
CA ASP A 349 -8.69 12.58 -12.60
C ASP A 349 -8.35 11.30 -11.79
N ILE A 350 -7.08 10.85 -11.78
CA ILE A 350 -6.65 9.67 -10.99
C ILE A 350 -6.88 9.85 -9.48
N GLY A 351 -6.71 11.07 -8.96
CA GLY A 351 -7.00 11.37 -7.55
C GLY A 351 -8.49 11.31 -7.19
N LEU A 352 -9.39 11.54 -8.17
CA LEU A 352 -10.83 11.36 -8.00
C LEU A 352 -11.23 9.90 -8.17
N ASP A 353 -10.66 9.20 -9.16
CA ASP A 353 -10.91 7.77 -9.40
C ASP A 353 -10.59 6.96 -8.12
N ALA A 354 -9.45 7.22 -7.46
CA ALA A 354 -9.07 6.57 -6.21
C ALA A 354 -10.04 6.84 -5.04
N MET A 355 -10.68 8.02 -4.99
CA MET A 355 -11.70 8.34 -3.97
C MET A 355 -13.02 7.61 -4.24
N ASP A 356 -13.46 7.58 -5.50
CA ASP A 356 -14.70 6.89 -5.89
C ASP A 356 -14.54 5.36 -5.65
N THR A 357 -13.36 4.78 -5.93
CA THR A 357 -13.07 3.36 -5.60
C THR A 357 -12.99 3.10 -4.09
N GLU A 358 -12.54 4.05 -3.25
CA GLU A 358 -12.57 3.87 -1.78
C GLU A 358 -14.02 3.80 -1.24
N ASP A 359 -14.92 4.67 -1.72
CA ASP A 359 -16.36 4.61 -1.40
C ASP A 359 -16.96 3.27 -1.88
N GLU A 360 -16.61 2.79 -3.08
CA GLU A 360 -17.03 1.47 -3.61
C GLU A 360 -16.51 0.29 -2.76
N CYS A 361 -15.25 0.32 -2.32
CA CYS A 361 -14.70 -0.67 -1.38
C CYS A 361 -15.58 -0.76 -0.11
N GLY A 362 -16.04 0.38 0.40
CA GLY A 362 -16.96 0.48 1.53
C GLY A 362 -18.33 -0.15 1.28
N GLU A 363 -18.98 0.17 0.15
CA GLU A 363 -20.29 -0.41 -0.19
C GLU A 363 -20.21 -1.93 -0.41
N VAL A 364 -19.15 -2.41 -1.08
CA VAL A 364 -18.87 -3.85 -1.28
C VAL A 364 -18.61 -4.55 0.06
N PHE A 365 -17.94 -3.90 1.01
CA PHE A 365 -17.73 -4.46 2.35
C PHE A 365 -19.05 -4.61 3.13
N ASP A 366 -19.92 -3.59 3.12
CA ASP A 366 -21.23 -3.65 3.77
C ASP A 366 -22.17 -4.68 3.10
N ALA A 367 -22.09 -4.83 1.77
CA ALA A 367 -22.79 -5.88 1.03
C ALA A 367 -22.30 -7.29 1.43
N ARG A 368 -20.98 -7.51 1.50
CA ARG A 368 -20.38 -8.77 2.00
C ARG A 368 -20.80 -9.06 3.44
N LEU A 369 -20.82 -8.08 4.34
CA LEU A 369 -21.30 -8.24 5.72
C LEU A 369 -22.79 -8.60 5.79
N THR A 370 -23.63 -7.99 4.93
CA THR A 370 -25.07 -8.27 4.83
C THR A 370 -25.32 -9.72 4.40
N LEU A 371 -24.62 -10.20 3.38
CA LEU A 371 -24.64 -11.62 2.97
C LEU A 371 -24.15 -12.54 4.10
N CYS A 372 -23.13 -12.12 4.86
CA CYS A 372 -22.65 -12.89 6.01
C CYS A 372 -23.68 -12.96 7.16
N GLU A 373 -24.50 -11.93 7.44
CA GLU A 373 -25.61 -12.06 8.41
C GLU A 373 -26.66 -13.07 7.91
N ALA A 374 -27.05 -13.00 6.64
CA ALA A 374 -28.02 -13.94 6.05
C ALA A 374 -27.55 -15.40 6.11
N LEU A 375 -26.25 -15.64 5.86
CA LEU A 375 -25.62 -16.96 5.96
C LEU A 375 -25.27 -17.38 7.42
N GLY A 376 -25.59 -16.55 8.41
CA GLY A 376 -25.34 -16.83 9.83
C GLY A 376 -23.85 -16.87 10.23
N ASP A 377 -23.03 -16.12 9.50
CA ASP A 377 -21.56 -16.03 9.60
C ASP A 377 -20.86 -17.41 9.54
N ALA A 378 -21.37 -18.29 8.67
CA ALA A 378 -20.82 -19.61 8.43
C ALA A 378 -19.64 -19.58 7.43
N ALA A 379 -18.68 -20.49 7.60
CA ALA A 379 -17.77 -20.83 6.52
C ALA A 379 -18.54 -21.49 5.37
N HIS A 380 -18.17 -21.19 4.13
CA HIS A 380 -18.51 -22.04 3.00
C HIS A 380 -17.72 -23.35 3.13
N GLU A 381 -18.42 -24.48 3.17
CA GLU A 381 -17.87 -25.83 3.33
C GLU A 381 -18.76 -26.79 2.50
N PRO A 382 -18.77 -26.67 1.16
CA PRO A 382 -19.69 -27.40 0.29
C PRO A 382 -19.42 -28.91 0.29
N MET A 383 -20.47 -29.71 0.10
CA MET A 383 -20.36 -31.18 -0.07
C MET A 383 -19.91 -31.58 -1.49
N TYR A 384 -18.87 -30.92 -1.98
CA TYR A 384 -18.33 -31.00 -3.35
C TYR A 384 -16.87 -31.50 -3.33
N GLY A 385 -16.39 -32.01 -4.47
CA GLY A 385 -14.99 -32.38 -4.68
C GLY A 385 -14.73 -33.89 -4.71
N GLU A 386 -13.47 -34.32 -4.85
CA GLU A 386 -13.12 -35.75 -5.08
C GLU A 386 -13.69 -36.67 -3.98
N ALA A 387 -13.74 -36.19 -2.74
CA ALA A 387 -14.30 -36.91 -1.60
C ALA A 387 -15.82 -37.18 -1.73
N PHE A 388 -16.54 -36.33 -2.47
CA PHE A 388 -17.99 -36.37 -2.66
C PHE A 388 -18.40 -36.78 -4.08
N ALA A 389 -17.47 -37.04 -5.01
CA ALA A 389 -17.76 -37.41 -6.40
C ALA A 389 -18.74 -38.60 -6.58
N ALA A 390 -18.86 -39.49 -5.59
CA ALA A 390 -19.86 -40.56 -5.58
C ALA A 390 -21.32 -40.09 -5.35
N ASN A 391 -21.53 -38.82 -5.01
CA ASN A 391 -22.81 -38.16 -4.86
C ASN A 391 -23.28 -37.43 -6.13
N PHE A 392 -22.47 -37.40 -7.19
CA PHE A 392 -22.79 -36.73 -8.45
C PHE A 392 -23.17 -37.73 -9.54
N VAL A 393 -23.96 -37.28 -10.50
CA VAL A 393 -24.44 -38.10 -11.64
C VAL A 393 -23.47 -38.02 -12.81
N ASP A 394 -23.61 -38.93 -13.78
CA ASP A 394 -23.01 -38.73 -15.10
C ASP A 394 -23.85 -37.65 -15.82
N PRO A 395 -23.29 -36.47 -16.16
CA PRO A 395 -24.06 -35.39 -16.77
C PRO A 395 -24.72 -35.80 -18.09
N LEU A 396 -24.14 -36.73 -18.85
CA LEU A 396 -24.68 -37.18 -20.14
C LEU A 396 -25.88 -38.14 -19.97
N GLU A 397 -26.13 -38.63 -18.76
CA GLU A 397 -27.31 -39.43 -18.40
C GLU A 397 -28.49 -38.57 -17.89
N ILE A 398 -28.30 -37.26 -17.68
CA ILE A 398 -29.36 -36.30 -17.32
C ILE A 398 -30.42 -36.25 -18.43
N GLY A 399 -31.69 -36.42 -18.06
CA GLY A 399 -32.81 -36.55 -19.00
C GLY A 399 -32.94 -37.93 -19.68
N ASN A 400 -31.87 -38.74 -19.68
CA ASN A 400 -31.83 -40.08 -20.27
C ASN A 400 -32.22 -41.17 -19.26
N THR A 401 -31.40 -41.38 -18.22
CA THR A 401 -31.69 -42.32 -17.11
C THR A 401 -31.71 -41.65 -15.74
N VAL A 402 -31.21 -40.41 -15.65
CA VAL A 402 -31.21 -39.57 -14.46
C VAL A 402 -32.32 -38.50 -14.57
N PRO A 403 -33.16 -38.29 -13.54
CA PRO A 403 -34.11 -37.19 -13.51
C PRO A 403 -33.41 -35.83 -13.57
N VAL A 404 -33.96 -34.90 -14.36
CA VAL A 404 -33.48 -33.52 -14.44
C VAL A 404 -33.92 -32.71 -13.22
N ASN A 405 -33.11 -31.74 -12.81
CA ASN A 405 -33.60 -30.59 -12.05
C ASN A 405 -34.73 -29.89 -12.85
N PRO A 406 -35.89 -29.57 -12.23
CA PRO A 406 -37.01 -28.98 -12.96
C PRO A 406 -36.78 -27.51 -13.32
N TRP A 407 -35.93 -26.79 -12.60
CA TRP A 407 -35.68 -25.35 -12.75
C TRP A 407 -34.47 -25.03 -13.65
N PHE A 408 -33.52 -25.96 -13.77
CA PHE A 408 -32.39 -25.84 -14.71
C PHE A 408 -32.09 -27.21 -15.38
N PRO A 409 -32.80 -27.55 -16.47
CA PRO A 409 -32.69 -28.87 -17.08
C PRO A 409 -31.42 -28.98 -17.94
N LEU A 410 -30.35 -29.53 -17.37
CA LEU A 410 -29.06 -29.80 -18.05
C LEU A 410 -29.11 -30.98 -19.06
N ILE A 411 -30.02 -30.94 -20.04
CA ILE A 411 -30.12 -31.95 -21.11
C ILE A 411 -29.26 -31.51 -22.30
N THR A 412 -28.30 -32.35 -22.73
CA THR A 412 -27.50 -32.10 -23.94
C THR A 412 -28.35 -31.75 -25.16
N GLY A 413 -28.07 -30.57 -25.74
CA GLY A 413 -28.78 -29.98 -26.87
C GLY A 413 -29.97 -29.11 -26.50
N ASN A 414 -30.25 -28.87 -25.20
CA ASN A 414 -31.11 -27.76 -24.80
C ASN A 414 -30.46 -26.45 -25.21
N HIS A 415 -31.27 -25.54 -25.75
CA HIS A 415 -30.85 -24.23 -26.23
C HIS A 415 -31.93 -23.21 -25.89
N TRP A 416 -31.53 -22.06 -25.36
CA TRP A 416 -32.38 -20.92 -25.08
C TRP A 416 -31.90 -19.73 -25.94
N LEU A 417 -32.81 -18.80 -26.22
CA LEU A 417 -32.51 -17.51 -26.81
C LEU A 417 -33.30 -16.46 -26.03
N TYR A 418 -32.59 -15.57 -25.34
CA TYR A 418 -33.16 -14.43 -24.63
C TYR A 418 -32.87 -13.14 -25.40
N LEU A 419 -33.68 -12.11 -25.16
CA LEU A 419 -33.57 -10.78 -25.77
C LEU A 419 -33.82 -9.67 -24.74
N GLY A 420 -32.94 -8.68 -24.68
CA GLY A 420 -33.04 -7.42 -23.90
C GLY A 420 -33.28 -6.19 -24.79
N ASP A 421 -33.00 -4.96 -24.31
CA ASP A 421 -33.18 -3.71 -25.09
C ASP A 421 -32.02 -3.42 -26.05
N GLY A 422 -31.74 -4.39 -26.95
CA GLY A 422 -30.62 -4.38 -27.90
C GLY A 422 -29.73 -5.62 -27.78
N GLU A 423 -29.82 -6.30 -26.64
CA GLU A 423 -29.08 -7.52 -26.29
C GLU A 423 -29.74 -8.80 -26.84
N SER A 424 -28.91 -9.82 -27.13
CA SER A 424 -29.34 -11.22 -27.29
C SER A 424 -28.35 -12.20 -26.67
N ILE A 425 -28.88 -13.25 -26.01
CA ILE A 425 -28.13 -14.28 -25.27
C ILE A 425 -28.47 -15.69 -25.80
N GLU A 426 -27.48 -16.50 -26.25
CA GLU A 426 -27.67 -17.84 -26.85
C GLU A 426 -27.10 -19.03 -26.01
N VAL A 427 -27.64 -19.27 -24.82
CA VAL A 427 -27.29 -20.42 -23.95
C VAL A 427 -27.49 -21.78 -24.65
N THR A 428 -26.46 -22.63 -24.66
CA THR A 428 -26.50 -24.02 -25.17
C THR A 428 -25.84 -25.03 -24.22
N VAL A 429 -26.62 -26.01 -23.73
CA VAL A 429 -26.05 -27.19 -23.01
C VAL A 429 -25.43 -28.14 -24.03
N THR A 430 -24.10 -28.29 -23.98
CA THR A 430 -23.36 -29.07 -24.97
C THR A 430 -23.42 -30.59 -24.71
N GLY A 431 -22.67 -31.35 -25.50
CA GLY A 431 -22.36 -32.77 -25.24
C GLY A 431 -20.94 -33.00 -24.71
N GLU A 432 -20.25 -31.94 -24.27
CA GLU A 432 -18.90 -32.01 -23.72
C GLU A 432 -18.91 -31.94 -22.19
N THR A 433 -17.87 -32.48 -21.55
CA THR A 433 -17.78 -32.59 -20.09
C THR A 433 -16.36 -32.29 -19.61
N LYS A 434 -16.25 -31.66 -18.44
CA LYS A 434 -14.98 -31.24 -17.83
C LYS A 434 -14.86 -31.80 -16.41
N LEU A 435 -13.68 -32.31 -16.06
CA LEU A 435 -13.40 -32.79 -14.70
C LEU A 435 -12.87 -31.62 -13.87
N ILE A 436 -13.63 -31.20 -12.85
CA ILE A 436 -13.33 -30.06 -11.96
C ILE A 436 -13.43 -30.56 -10.52
N ASP A 437 -12.34 -30.40 -9.77
CA ASP A 437 -12.11 -31.01 -8.45
C ASP A 437 -12.61 -32.47 -8.29
N GLY A 438 -12.49 -33.28 -9.34
CA GLY A 438 -12.94 -34.68 -9.33
C GLY A 438 -14.44 -34.91 -9.64
N ILE A 439 -15.23 -33.85 -9.79
CA ILE A 439 -16.61 -33.88 -10.29
C ILE A 439 -16.61 -33.76 -11.82
N SER A 440 -17.51 -34.48 -12.49
CA SER A 440 -17.69 -34.40 -13.95
C SER A 440 -18.83 -33.43 -14.27
N CYS A 441 -18.49 -32.19 -14.61
CA CYS A 441 -19.46 -31.16 -14.97
C CYS A 441 -19.74 -31.17 -16.49
N VAL A 442 -20.96 -30.84 -16.92
CA VAL A 442 -21.30 -30.58 -18.33
C VAL A 442 -20.77 -29.20 -18.73
N VAL A 443 -20.34 -29.04 -19.98
CA VAL A 443 -20.05 -27.71 -20.55
C VAL A 443 -21.35 -27.10 -21.07
N VAL A 444 -21.72 -25.95 -20.54
CA VAL A 444 -22.62 -25.00 -21.20
C VAL A 444 -21.74 -23.97 -21.93
N ILE A 445 -22.30 -23.35 -22.96
CA ILE A 445 -21.71 -22.21 -23.63
C ILE A 445 -22.81 -21.16 -23.67
N ASP A 446 -22.48 -19.94 -23.25
CA ASP A 446 -23.27 -18.77 -23.57
C ASP A 446 -22.55 -17.88 -24.60
N VAL A 447 -23.31 -17.00 -25.22
CA VAL A 447 -22.88 -15.97 -26.17
C VAL A 447 -23.77 -14.75 -25.95
N ALA A 448 -23.28 -13.77 -25.20
CA ALA A 448 -23.92 -12.46 -25.09
C ALA A 448 -23.56 -11.58 -26.30
N SER A 449 -24.48 -10.75 -26.76
CA SER A 449 -24.25 -9.87 -27.92
C SER A 449 -25.13 -8.62 -27.88
N GLU A 450 -24.53 -7.45 -28.03
CA GLU A 450 -25.21 -6.16 -28.11
C GLU A 450 -25.31 -5.66 -29.56
N ASP A 451 -26.51 -5.24 -29.98
CA ASP A 451 -26.82 -4.71 -31.32
C ASP A 451 -26.42 -5.64 -32.51
N GLY A 452 -26.00 -6.88 -32.20
CA GLY A 452 -25.55 -7.91 -33.13
C GLY A 452 -24.04 -8.17 -33.17
N GLU A 453 -23.23 -7.51 -32.34
CA GLU A 453 -21.80 -7.80 -32.14
C GLU A 453 -21.60 -8.57 -30.81
N VAL A 454 -20.62 -9.47 -30.76
CA VAL A 454 -20.38 -10.32 -29.58
C VAL A 454 -19.59 -9.56 -28.52
N VAL A 455 -20.14 -9.47 -27.31
CA VAL A 455 -19.50 -8.86 -26.14
C VAL A 455 -18.90 -9.90 -25.19
N GLU A 456 -19.50 -11.10 -25.09
CA GLU A 456 -19.03 -12.15 -24.18
C GLU A 456 -19.21 -13.56 -24.77
N ILE A 457 -18.35 -14.52 -24.37
CA ILE A 457 -18.56 -15.94 -24.67
C ILE A 457 -18.09 -16.80 -23.48
N THR A 458 -18.98 -17.02 -22.54
CA THR A 458 -18.76 -17.83 -21.34
C THR A 458 -18.61 -19.32 -21.68
N GLN A 459 -17.98 -20.10 -20.79
CA GLN A 459 -18.08 -21.57 -20.80
C GLN A 459 -18.25 -22.10 -19.38
N ASP A 460 -19.49 -22.05 -18.92
CA ASP A 460 -19.99 -22.55 -17.67
C ASP A 460 -19.73 -24.06 -17.53
N TRP A 461 -19.45 -24.51 -16.32
CA TRP A 461 -19.46 -25.93 -15.99
C TRP A 461 -20.42 -26.23 -14.84
N TYR A 462 -21.49 -26.97 -15.12
CA TYR A 462 -22.46 -27.36 -14.10
C TYR A 462 -22.44 -28.86 -13.81
N ALA A 463 -22.73 -29.25 -12.58
CA ALA A 463 -22.94 -30.65 -12.21
C ALA A 463 -24.30 -30.84 -11.50
N GLN A 464 -24.90 -32.02 -11.63
CA GLN A 464 -26.10 -32.37 -10.87
C GLN A 464 -25.77 -33.46 -9.83
N ASP A 465 -26.25 -33.28 -8.60
CA ASP A 465 -26.09 -34.29 -7.55
C ASP A 465 -27.21 -35.36 -7.54
N LEU A 466 -27.07 -36.38 -6.70
CA LEU A 466 -28.04 -37.47 -6.50
C LEU A 466 -29.34 -37.05 -5.79
N ALA A 467 -29.41 -35.84 -5.22
CA ALA A 467 -30.66 -35.24 -4.75
C ALA A 467 -31.35 -34.44 -5.87
N GLY A 468 -30.60 -34.02 -6.89
CA GLY A 468 -31.07 -33.28 -8.07
C GLY A 468 -30.71 -31.79 -8.06
N ASN A 469 -29.90 -31.33 -7.10
CA ASN A 469 -29.45 -29.93 -7.09
C ASN A 469 -28.44 -29.71 -8.21
N VAL A 470 -28.48 -28.54 -8.84
CA VAL A 470 -27.46 -28.09 -9.78
C VAL A 470 -26.40 -27.29 -9.02
N TRP A 471 -25.14 -27.62 -9.26
CA TRP A 471 -23.95 -27.01 -8.69
C TRP A 471 -23.21 -26.26 -9.79
N TYR A 472 -22.73 -25.04 -9.50
CA TYR A 472 -21.84 -24.33 -10.40
C TYR A 472 -20.40 -24.71 -10.06
N CYS A 473 -19.65 -25.25 -11.03
CA CYS A 473 -18.25 -25.66 -10.89
C CYS A 473 -17.25 -24.52 -11.24
N GLY A 474 -17.76 -23.34 -11.61
CA GLY A 474 -17.04 -22.22 -12.23
C GLY A 474 -16.95 -22.32 -13.75
N GLU A 475 -16.23 -21.37 -14.34
CA GLU A 475 -16.42 -20.99 -15.75
C GLU A 475 -15.15 -20.43 -16.44
N ILE A 476 -15.32 -19.87 -17.63
CA ILE A 476 -14.35 -18.99 -18.27
C ILE A 476 -15.11 -17.95 -19.10
N ALA A 477 -15.44 -16.83 -18.47
CA ALA A 477 -15.80 -15.60 -19.15
C ALA A 477 -14.71 -15.16 -20.13
N ARG A 478 -15.11 -14.49 -21.21
CA ARG A 478 -14.22 -13.92 -22.23
C ARG A 478 -14.87 -12.68 -22.79
N ASN A 479 -14.46 -11.53 -22.30
CA ASN A 479 -15.00 -10.23 -22.65
C ASN A 479 -14.36 -9.70 -23.95
N PHE A 480 -15.14 -9.01 -24.78
CA PHE A 480 -14.75 -8.56 -26.11
C PHE A 480 -15.19 -7.12 -26.40
N GLU A 481 -14.26 -6.28 -26.86
CA GLU A 481 -14.53 -4.90 -27.25
C GLU A 481 -14.25 -4.62 -28.74
N ILE A 482 -14.83 -3.53 -29.26
CA ILE A 482 -14.53 -2.98 -30.59
C ILE A 482 -13.95 -1.57 -30.45
N PHE A 483 -12.63 -1.42 -30.61
CA PHE A 483 -11.96 -0.14 -30.43
C PHE A 483 -12.22 0.88 -31.55
N ALA A 484 -12.56 2.10 -31.16
CA ALA A 484 -12.95 3.18 -32.05
C ALA A 484 -11.77 3.72 -32.89
N GLY A 485 -11.60 3.16 -34.10
CA GLY A 485 -10.58 3.59 -35.06
C GLY A 485 -9.88 2.45 -35.80
N ASP A 486 -10.13 1.20 -35.39
CA ASP A 486 -9.52 0.02 -36.00
C ASP A 486 -10.01 -0.27 -37.43
N ASN A 487 -9.31 -1.18 -38.12
CA ASN A 487 -9.61 -1.52 -39.50
C ASN A 487 -9.16 -2.94 -39.88
N PRO A 488 -10.06 -3.94 -39.85
CA PRO A 488 -11.50 -3.82 -39.60
C PRO A 488 -11.84 -3.46 -38.15
N GLU A 489 -12.99 -2.84 -37.94
CA GLU A 489 -13.68 -2.84 -36.65
C GLU A 489 -14.20 -4.28 -36.44
N THR A 490 -13.65 -5.01 -35.46
CA THR A 490 -14.03 -6.39 -35.10
C THR A 490 -13.78 -6.63 -33.61
N PRO A 491 -14.62 -7.44 -32.91
CA PRO A 491 -14.40 -7.75 -31.50
C PRO A 491 -13.03 -8.39 -31.23
N GLU A 492 -12.25 -7.78 -30.33
CA GLU A 492 -10.98 -8.31 -29.83
C GLU A 492 -11.13 -8.71 -28.35
N LEU A 493 -10.49 -9.81 -27.94
CA LEU A 493 -10.53 -10.29 -26.56
C LEU A 493 -9.73 -9.32 -25.68
N VAL A 494 -10.38 -8.68 -24.72
CA VAL A 494 -9.75 -7.75 -23.79
C VAL A 494 -9.12 -8.50 -22.61
N ASP A 495 -9.94 -9.25 -21.88
CA ASP A 495 -9.58 -9.93 -20.63
C ASP A 495 -10.24 -11.33 -20.54
N ILE A 496 -10.33 -11.90 -19.34
CA ILE A 496 -11.11 -13.11 -19.03
C ILE A 496 -11.83 -12.98 -17.69
N ASP A 497 -12.15 -11.78 -17.25
CA ASP A 497 -12.40 -11.51 -15.85
C ASP A 497 -13.79 -12.04 -15.43
N GLY A 498 -13.87 -12.61 -14.22
CA GLY A 498 -14.93 -13.53 -13.79
C GLY A 498 -14.56 -15.03 -13.91
N SER A 499 -13.41 -15.39 -14.51
CA SER A 499 -13.02 -16.77 -14.87
C SER A 499 -12.62 -17.73 -13.71
N TRP A 500 -13.42 -17.84 -12.67
CA TRP A 500 -13.12 -18.67 -11.49
C TRP A 500 -13.26 -20.19 -11.71
N LYS A 501 -12.82 -20.99 -10.72
CA LYS A 501 -12.88 -22.47 -10.81
C LYS A 501 -12.81 -23.16 -9.47
N SER A 502 -13.78 -24.04 -9.19
CA SER A 502 -13.71 -24.91 -8.01
C SER A 502 -12.36 -25.65 -7.91
N GLY A 503 -11.72 -25.53 -6.74
CA GLY A 503 -10.42 -26.16 -6.45
C GLY A 503 -9.20 -25.41 -7.04
N ARG A 504 -9.34 -24.14 -7.40
CA ARG A 504 -8.25 -23.24 -7.83
C ARG A 504 -8.23 -21.98 -6.98
N ASN A 505 -7.04 -21.51 -6.60
CA ASN A 505 -6.79 -20.25 -5.88
C ASN A 505 -7.58 -20.03 -4.56
N GLY A 506 -8.30 -21.05 -4.07
CA GLY A 506 -9.21 -20.93 -2.92
C GLY A 506 -10.68 -20.87 -3.32
N SER A 507 -10.99 -20.76 -4.62
CA SER A 507 -12.37 -20.71 -5.12
C SER A 507 -13.13 -22.02 -4.92
N GLU A 508 -14.38 -21.89 -4.51
CA GLU A 508 -15.27 -22.98 -4.14
C GLU A 508 -16.63 -22.89 -4.85
N PRO A 509 -17.29 -24.03 -5.12
CA PRO A 509 -18.55 -24.06 -5.84
C PRO A 509 -19.74 -23.85 -4.92
N GLY A 510 -20.76 -23.15 -5.41
CA GLY A 510 -22.07 -23.09 -4.80
C GLY A 510 -23.10 -24.01 -5.46
N ILE A 511 -24.31 -23.97 -4.93
CA ILE A 511 -25.50 -24.53 -5.60
C ILE A 511 -26.03 -23.42 -6.50
N LEU A 512 -26.15 -23.66 -7.80
CA LEU A 512 -26.85 -22.74 -8.71
C LEU A 512 -28.34 -22.72 -8.35
N LEU A 513 -28.96 -23.91 -8.37
CA LEU A 513 -30.38 -24.09 -8.07
C LEU A 513 -30.65 -25.45 -7.39
N PRO A 514 -31.33 -25.49 -6.23
CA PRO A 514 -31.72 -26.73 -5.57
C PRO A 514 -32.85 -27.46 -6.33
N PHE A 515 -33.06 -28.74 -6.02
CA PHE A 515 -34.17 -29.52 -6.63
C PHE A 515 -35.55 -29.14 -6.07
N ASP A 516 -35.61 -28.81 -4.77
CA ASP A 516 -36.82 -28.52 -4.00
C ASP A 516 -36.61 -27.21 -3.20
N PRO A 517 -36.53 -26.04 -3.86
CA PRO A 517 -36.26 -24.74 -3.22
C PRO A 517 -37.31 -24.40 -2.14
N GLN A 518 -36.87 -23.85 -1.01
CA GLN A 518 -37.77 -23.31 0.03
C GLN A 518 -37.67 -21.78 0.07
N VAL A 519 -38.81 -21.11 0.23
CA VAL A 519 -38.86 -19.64 0.24
C VAL A 519 -38.14 -19.08 1.47
N GLY A 520 -37.21 -18.15 1.24
CA GLY A 520 -36.31 -17.59 2.25
C GLY A 520 -35.06 -18.44 2.53
N ASP A 521 -34.74 -19.44 1.69
CA ASP A 521 -33.39 -19.99 1.62
C ASP A 521 -32.48 -18.96 0.91
N VAL A 522 -31.35 -18.61 1.54
CA VAL A 522 -30.26 -17.79 0.96
C VAL A 522 -29.00 -18.65 0.86
N PHE A 523 -28.34 -18.65 -0.29
CA PHE A 523 -27.10 -19.40 -0.51
C PHE A 523 -26.21 -18.76 -1.58
N ARG A 524 -24.92 -19.08 -1.52
CA ARG A 524 -23.94 -18.74 -2.57
C ARG A 524 -24.07 -19.70 -3.76
N GLN A 525 -24.11 -19.13 -4.95
CA GLN A 525 -23.92 -19.82 -6.22
C GLN A 525 -22.41 -19.92 -6.53
N GLU A 526 -21.64 -18.90 -6.15
CA GLU A 526 -20.21 -18.77 -6.45
C GLU A 526 -19.39 -18.27 -5.24
N VAL A 527 -18.12 -18.68 -5.18
CA VAL A 527 -17.16 -18.20 -4.17
C VAL A 527 -15.76 -18.13 -4.77
N ALA A 528 -15.40 -16.96 -5.29
CA ALA A 528 -14.07 -16.58 -5.73
C ALA A 528 -13.86 -15.12 -5.31
N TYR A 529 -13.36 -14.91 -4.10
CA TYR A 529 -13.28 -13.57 -3.49
C TYR A 529 -12.53 -12.56 -4.38
N GLY A 530 -13.19 -11.45 -4.69
CA GLY A 530 -12.67 -10.41 -5.59
C GLY A 530 -12.73 -10.74 -7.09
N GLU A 531 -13.38 -11.83 -7.49
CA GLU A 531 -13.59 -12.17 -8.91
C GLU A 531 -15.04 -12.59 -9.22
N ALA A 532 -15.68 -13.39 -8.36
CA ALA A 532 -17.10 -13.72 -8.44
C ALA A 532 -17.64 -14.21 -7.09
N GLU A 533 -18.71 -13.62 -6.55
CA GLU A 533 -19.21 -13.88 -5.19
C GLU A 533 -20.73 -14.11 -5.09
N ASP A 534 -21.35 -14.48 -6.21
CA ASP A 534 -22.79 -14.48 -6.43
C ASP A 534 -23.59 -15.33 -5.42
N ALA A 535 -24.72 -14.75 -5.01
CA ALA A 535 -25.65 -15.30 -4.05
C ALA A 535 -27.10 -15.10 -4.49
N VAL A 536 -27.99 -15.90 -3.91
CA VAL A 536 -29.40 -15.93 -4.31
C VAL A 536 -30.33 -16.14 -3.12
N GLU A 537 -31.44 -15.40 -3.08
CA GLU A 537 -32.60 -15.67 -2.21
C GLU A 537 -33.75 -16.31 -3.01
N ILE A 538 -34.33 -17.40 -2.49
CA ILE A 538 -35.57 -17.95 -3.03
C ILE A 538 -36.78 -17.11 -2.59
N LEU A 539 -37.24 -16.20 -3.44
CA LEU A 539 -38.38 -15.31 -3.15
C LEU A 539 -39.76 -16.00 -3.26
N SER A 540 -39.96 -16.91 -4.22
CA SER A 540 -41.25 -17.60 -4.39
C SER A 540 -41.13 -18.91 -5.17
N VAL A 541 -41.96 -19.90 -4.81
CA VAL A 541 -42.15 -21.15 -5.59
C VAL A 541 -43.56 -21.25 -6.19
N THR A 542 -44.32 -20.15 -6.15
CA THR A 542 -45.69 -20.06 -6.71
C THR A 542 -45.94 -18.71 -7.37
N ALA A 543 -44.95 -18.12 -8.04
CA ALA A 543 -45.12 -16.87 -8.77
C ALA A 543 -45.89 -17.05 -10.12
N ASP A 544 -46.24 -15.91 -10.73
CA ASP A 544 -46.94 -15.76 -12.02
C ASP A 544 -46.08 -14.87 -12.94
N GLU A 545 -45.60 -15.37 -14.09
CA GLU A 545 -44.82 -14.60 -15.08
C GLU A 545 -44.86 -15.26 -16.48
N ALA A 546 -44.62 -14.49 -17.55
CA ALA A 546 -44.70 -14.92 -18.94
C ALA A 546 -43.77 -14.12 -19.90
N ALA A 547 -42.95 -14.86 -20.64
CA ALA A 547 -42.18 -14.43 -21.81
C ALA A 547 -42.80 -14.99 -23.12
N PRO A 548 -42.32 -14.60 -24.32
CA PRO A 548 -42.77 -15.21 -25.57
C PRO A 548 -42.54 -16.73 -25.66
N GLY A 549 -41.41 -17.22 -25.13
CA GLY A 549 -40.97 -18.62 -25.18
C GLY A 549 -41.47 -19.51 -24.02
N GLY A 550 -41.96 -18.93 -22.91
CA GLY A 550 -42.39 -19.70 -21.75
C GLY A 550 -43.25 -18.90 -20.76
N SER A 551 -44.11 -19.58 -19.98
CA SER A 551 -44.94 -18.92 -18.95
C SER A 551 -45.41 -19.89 -17.87
N CYS A 552 -45.68 -19.36 -16.68
CA CYS A 552 -46.14 -20.07 -15.50
C CYS A 552 -47.21 -19.27 -14.74
N ALA A 553 -48.08 -19.97 -14.02
CA ALA A 553 -49.21 -19.36 -13.33
C ALA A 553 -49.48 -20.07 -11.98
N GLY A 554 -49.06 -19.43 -10.88
CA GLY A 554 -49.00 -20.00 -9.54
C GLY A 554 -47.96 -21.12 -9.40
N ASN A 555 -46.95 -21.14 -10.26
CA ASN A 555 -45.97 -22.23 -10.36
C ASN A 555 -44.59 -21.82 -10.90
N CYS A 556 -44.29 -20.53 -11.05
CA CYS A 556 -42.91 -20.10 -11.28
C CYS A 556 -42.11 -20.26 -9.99
N LEU A 557 -40.85 -20.69 -10.11
CA LEU A 557 -39.81 -20.27 -9.17
C LEU A 557 -39.45 -18.82 -9.51
N MET A 558 -39.20 -18.02 -8.48
CA MET A 558 -38.72 -16.66 -8.54
C MET A 558 -37.63 -16.52 -7.48
N THR A 559 -36.49 -16.00 -7.89
CA THR A 559 -35.32 -15.72 -7.04
C THR A 559 -34.95 -14.25 -7.13
N ALA A 560 -34.18 -13.77 -6.16
CA ALA A 560 -33.36 -12.57 -6.29
C ALA A 560 -31.92 -13.04 -6.31
N ASP A 561 -31.24 -12.84 -7.43
CA ASP A 561 -29.85 -13.19 -7.69
C ASP A 561 -29.05 -11.87 -7.64
N PHE A 562 -27.94 -11.86 -6.89
CA PHE A 562 -27.18 -10.65 -6.58
C PHE A 562 -25.73 -11.00 -6.22
N THR A 563 -24.81 -10.05 -6.39
CA THR A 563 -23.39 -10.23 -6.02
C THR A 563 -22.93 -9.14 -5.05
N PRO A 564 -22.16 -9.45 -3.99
CA PRO A 564 -21.59 -8.43 -3.11
C PRO A 564 -20.63 -7.46 -3.82
N LEU A 565 -20.15 -7.83 -5.01
CA LEU A 565 -19.25 -7.03 -5.85
C LEU A 565 -19.96 -5.87 -6.56
N GLU A 566 -21.30 -5.91 -6.69
CA GLU A 566 -22.12 -4.85 -7.30
C GLU A 566 -23.23 -4.40 -6.33
N PRO A 567 -22.91 -3.57 -5.32
CA PRO A 567 -23.86 -3.18 -4.29
C PRO A 567 -25.13 -2.51 -4.86
N GLY A 568 -26.29 -3.08 -4.53
CA GLY A 568 -27.59 -2.57 -4.98
C GLY A 568 -28.02 -3.05 -6.37
N VAL A 569 -27.19 -3.83 -7.08
CA VAL A 569 -27.64 -4.59 -8.25
C VAL A 569 -28.30 -5.90 -7.79
N GLU A 570 -29.54 -6.12 -8.22
CA GLU A 570 -30.32 -7.34 -7.96
C GLU A 570 -31.10 -7.69 -9.22
N GLU A 571 -31.14 -8.97 -9.57
CA GLU A 571 -31.99 -9.49 -10.65
C GLU A 571 -33.05 -10.44 -10.11
N ASN A 572 -34.32 -10.18 -10.46
CA ASN A 572 -35.42 -11.07 -10.13
C ASN A 572 -35.61 -12.10 -11.26
N LYS A 573 -35.01 -13.28 -11.11
CA LYS A 573 -34.99 -14.34 -12.12
C LYS A 573 -36.17 -15.31 -11.97
N TYR A 574 -36.86 -15.63 -13.08
CA TYR A 574 -38.10 -16.43 -13.09
C TYR A 574 -37.97 -17.72 -13.90
N TYR A 575 -38.28 -18.87 -13.29
CA TYR A 575 -38.07 -20.19 -13.91
C TYR A 575 -39.37 -21.00 -14.06
N VAL A 576 -39.54 -21.63 -15.24
CA VAL A 576 -40.65 -22.54 -15.58
C VAL A 576 -40.20 -24.01 -15.49
N PRO A 577 -40.94 -24.88 -14.76
CA PRO A 577 -40.62 -26.30 -14.66
C PRO A 577 -40.49 -27.02 -16.02
N GLY A 578 -39.29 -27.51 -16.31
CA GLY A 578 -38.96 -28.25 -17.53
C GLY A 578 -38.66 -27.37 -18.76
N ILE A 579 -38.57 -26.04 -18.60
CA ILE A 579 -38.00 -25.13 -19.59
C ILE A 579 -36.68 -24.58 -19.05
N GLY A 580 -36.67 -24.04 -17.83
CA GLY A 580 -35.55 -23.25 -17.32
C GLY A 580 -36.01 -21.83 -16.98
N LEU A 581 -35.04 -20.92 -16.95
CA LEU A 581 -35.25 -19.48 -16.90
C LEU A 581 -36.18 -19.02 -18.06
N ILE A 582 -37.02 -18.01 -17.80
CA ILE A 582 -37.88 -17.39 -18.81
C ILE A 582 -37.82 -15.85 -18.85
N VAL A 583 -37.54 -15.21 -17.72
CA VAL A 583 -37.47 -13.74 -17.58
C VAL A 583 -36.49 -13.42 -16.46
N GLU A 584 -35.66 -12.40 -16.68
CA GLU A 584 -34.87 -11.71 -15.66
C GLU A 584 -35.40 -10.27 -15.59
N ILE A 585 -35.47 -9.69 -14.38
CA ILE A 585 -36.04 -8.36 -14.16
C ILE A 585 -35.20 -7.58 -13.16
N ASN A 586 -34.66 -6.42 -13.57
CA ASN A 586 -34.14 -5.45 -12.60
C ASN A 586 -35.34 -4.84 -11.83
N PRO A 587 -35.39 -4.94 -10.49
CA PRO A 587 -36.59 -4.60 -9.71
C PRO A 587 -36.87 -3.10 -9.66
N ASP A 588 -35.86 -2.24 -9.82
CA ASP A 588 -35.97 -0.79 -9.71
C ASP A 588 -36.20 -0.09 -11.06
N THR A 589 -35.55 -0.54 -12.14
CA THR A 589 -35.80 -0.01 -13.49
C THR A 589 -37.04 -0.62 -14.14
N GLY A 590 -37.34 -1.89 -13.84
CA GLY A 590 -38.35 -2.70 -14.52
C GLY A 590 -37.94 -3.16 -15.93
N GLU A 591 -36.65 -3.09 -16.23
CA GLU A 591 -36.01 -3.68 -17.41
C GLU A 591 -36.10 -5.21 -17.40
N ARG A 592 -36.10 -5.84 -18.58
CA ARG A 592 -36.39 -7.27 -18.73
C ARG A 592 -35.59 -7.89 -19.86
N VAL A 593 -34.88 -8.96 -19.54
CA VAL A 593 -34.36 -9.93 -20.51
C VAL A 593 -35.39 -11.07 -20.61
N GLU A 594 -35.97 -11.30 -21.78
CA GLU A 594 -37.07 -12.26 -21.98
C GLU A 594 -36.69 -13.42 -22.90
N LEU A 595 -37.04 -14.65 -22.52
CA LEU A 595 -36.91 -15.84 -23.36
C LEU A 595 -37.83 -15.75 -24.59
N GLU A 596 -37.27 -15.55 -25.78
CA GLU A 596 -38.00 -15.64 -27.06
C GLU A 596 -38.20 -17.10 -27.49
N LEU A 597 -37.19 -17.97 -27.30
CA LEU A 597 -37.25 -19.36 -27.75
C LEU A 597 -36.47 -20.33 -26.86
N PHE A 598 -37.16 -21.36 -26.37
CA PHE A 598 -36.53 -22.60 -25.88
C PHE A 598 -36.67 -23.73 -26.91
N THR A 599 -35.54 -24.38 -27.23
CA THR A 599 -35.48 -25.60 -28.04
C THR A 599 -34.96 -26.76 -27.19
N PRO A 600 -35.78 -27.79 -26.89
CA PRO A 600 -35.35 -28.91 -26.07
C PRO A 600 -34.40 -29.86 -26.82
N GLY A 601 -33.38 -30.31 -26.10
CA GLY A 601 -32.39 -31.29 -26.50
C GLY A 601 -32.86 -32.74 -26.38
N GLY A 602 -31.91 -33.65 -26.57
CA GLY A 602 -32.19 -35.06 -26.82
C GLY A 602 -32.65 -35.34 -28.27
N GLY A 603 -32.26 -36.50 -28.79
CA GLY A 603 -32.60 -36.91 -30.17
C GLY A 603 -34.04 -37.41 -30.33
N PRO A 604 -34.57 -37.43 -31.58
CA PRO A 604 -35.92 -37.92 -31.91
C PRO A 604 -36.08 -39.45 -31.97
#